data_AF-A0A2M9IVB2-F1
#
_entry.id   AF-A0A2M9IVB2-F1
#
_cell.length_a   1.000
_cell.length_b   1.000
_cell.length_c   1.000
_cell.angle_alpha   90.00
_cell.angle_beta   90.00
_cell.angle_gamma   90.00
#
_symmetry.space_group_name_H-M   'P 1'
#
loop_
_entity.id
_entity.type
_entity.pdbx_description
1 polymer ?
#
loop_
_entity_poly.entity_id
_entity_poly.type
_entity_poly.pdbx_seq_one_letter_code
_entity_poly.pdbx_strand_id
1 'polypeptide(L)'
;MNSNNDPNYSPLRDVAQSPEATARYLADVQRVLLDIGKNLETLAMETRVHLRGTNVEGDRWYHARLRAMPVEKALGNVLRNLNNLTEGLEKSAYKRRAHDENVVNTAKDRKEKEIEKQRKKNPPVLHAAPNPPHQSAQNENSRYGGPTSIYDLGKRESA
;
A
#
# COMPACT_ATOMS: atom_id res chain seq x y z
N MET A 1 -24.85 -2.17 -24.92
CA MET A 1 -25.36 -0.90 -25.47
C MET A 1 -24.13 -0.04 -25.77
N ASN A 2 -24.02 0.44 -27.00
CA ASN A 2 -22.81 1.04 -27.55
C ASN A 2 -22.53 2.42 -26.92
N SER A 3 -21.50 2.50 -26.06
CA SER A 3 -21.06 3.73 -25.38
C SER A 3 -20.15 4.64 -26.24
N ASN A 4 -20.01 4.37 -27.53
CA ASN A 4 -18.97 4.97 -28.38
C ASN A 4 -19.24 6.43 -28.82
N ASN A 5 -20.33 7.07 -28.40
CA ASN A 5 -20.74 8.40 -28.88
C ASN A 5 -20.81 9.50 -27.79
N ASP A 6 -20.33 9.23 -26.57
CA ASP A 6 -20.24 10.27 -25.55
C ASP A 6 -18.90 11.04 -25.69
N PRO A 7 -18.89 12.35 -25.97
CA PRO A 7 -17.66 13.14 -26.10
C PRO A 7 -16.85 13.21 -24.79
N ASN A 8 -17.41 12.77 -23.66
CA ASN A 8 -16.72 12.61 -22.38
C ASN A 8 -16.23 11.17 -22.10
N TYR A 9 -16.46 10.22 -23.01
CA TYR A 9 -15.98 8.85 -22.86
C TYR A 9 -14.47 8.80 -23.10
N SER A 10 -13.72 8.59 -22.01
CA SER A 10 -12.29 8.31 -22.07
C SER A 10 -12.07 6.87 -21.59
N PRO A 11 -11.52 5.97 -22.41
CA PRO A 11 -11.37 4.56 -22.07
C PRO A 11 -10.50 4.34 -20.81
N LEU A 12 -9.60 5.28 -20.51
CA LEU A 12 -8.77 5.23 -19.30
C LEU A 12 -9.51 5.67 -18.03
N ARG A 13 -10.68 6.31 -18.16
CA ARG A 13 -11.48 6.74 -17.01
C ARG A 13 -12.03 5.54 -16.24
N ASP A 14 -12.54 4.55 -16.96
CA ASP A 14 -13.06 3.30 -16.39
C ASP A 14 -11.92 2.51 -15.71
N VAL A 15 -10.73 2.49 -16.33
CA VAL A 15 -9.52 1.87 -15.78
C VAL A 15 -9.11 2.56 -14.47
N ALA A 16 -9.10 3.89 -14.42
CA ALA A 16 -8.69 4.66 -13.25
C ALA A 16 -9.63 4.52 -12.05
N GLN A 17 -10.93 4.29 -12.31
CA GLN A 17 -11.93 4.11 -11.26
C GLN A 17 -11.70 2.82 -10.46
N SER A 18 -11.26 1.74 -11.13
CA SER A 18 -11.04 0.44 -10.50
C SER A 18 -9.55 0.18 -10.20
N PRO A 19 -9.17 -0.11 -8.94
CA PRO A 19 -7.78 -0.45 -8.62
C PRO A 19 -7.32 -1.73 -9.33
N GLU A 20 -8.23 -2.68 -9.54
CA GLU A 20 -7.94 -3.95 -10.21
C GLU A 20 -7.76 -3.74 -11.72
N ALA A 21 -8.61 -2.92 -12.36
CA ALA A 21 -8.45 -2.57 -13.77
C ALA A 21 -7.16 -1.79 -14.00
N THR A 22 -6.81 -0.87 -13.10
CA THR A 22 -5.53 -0.16 -13.13
C THR A 22 -4.36 -1.13 -13.07
N ALA A 23 -4.36 -2.11 -12.15
CA ALA A 23 -3.29 -3.10 -12.03
C ALA A 23 -3.13 -3.94 -13.30
N ARG A 24 -4.23 -4.42 -13.89
CA ARG A 24 -4.20 -5.17 -15.16
C ARG A 24 -3.60 -4.34 -16.30
N TYR A 25 -4.09 -3.10 -16.46
CA TYR A 25 -3.60 -2.21 -17.50
C TYR A 25 -2.10 -1.93 -17.36
N LEU A 26 -1.63 -1.67 -16.14
CA LEU A 26 -0.21 -1.43 -15.88
C LEU A 26 0.64 -2.68 -16.13
N ALA A 27 0.13 -3.88 -15.83
CA ALA A 27 0.82 -5.14 -16.12
C ALA A 27 0.92 -5.39 -17.63
N ASP A 28 -0.12 -5.09 -18.40
CA ASP A 28 -0.09 -5.20 -19.87
C ASP A 28 0.95 -4.24 -20.47
N VAL A 29 0.99 -2.99 -20.00
CA VAL A 29 2.00 -2.00 -20.39
C VAL A 29 3.40 -2.49 -20.01
N GLN A 30 3.58 -3.02 -18.79
CA GLN A 30 4.87 -3.57 -18.35
C GLN A 30 5.33 -4.72 -19.26
N ARG A 31 4.43 -5.61 -19.68
CA ARG A 31 4.77 -6.70 -20.61
C ARG A 31 5.32 -6.17 -21.93
N VAL A 32 4.62 -5.19 -22.52
CA VAL A 32 5.06 -4.55 -23.77
C VAL A 32 6.41 -3.86 -23.59
N LEU A 33 6.61 -3.16 -22.48
CA LEU A 33 7.88 -2.50 -22.17
C LEU A 33 9.03 -3.50 -22.00
N LEU A 34 8.80 -4.65 -21.37
CA LEU A 34 9.82 -5.70 -21.24
C LEU A 34 10.21 -6.31 -22.59
N ASP A 35 9.24 -6.49 -23.50
CA ASP A 35 9.52 -6.98 -24.85
C ASP A 35 10.28 -5.94 -25.68
N ILE A 36 9.91 -4.66 -25.56
CA ILE A 36 10.70 -3.55 -26.14
C ILE A 36 12.10 -3.50 -25.53
N GLY A 37 12.23 -3.72 -24.22
CA GLY A 37 13.51 -3.77 -23.51
C GLY A 37 14.45 -4.81 -24.11
N LYS A 38 13.98 -6.04 -24.33
CA LYS A 38 14.77 -7.09 -25.00
C LYS A 38 15.24 -6.67 -26.39
N ASN A 39 14.35 -6.08 -27.19
CA ASN A 39 14.71 -5.60 -28.53
C ASN A 39 15.77 -4.50 -28.48
N LEU A 40 15.69 -3.59 -27.50
CA LEU A 40 16.67 -2.53 -27.28
C LEU A 40 18.01 -3.06 -26.77
N GLU A 41 18.02 -4.11 -25.94
CA GLU A 41 19.24 -4.79 -25.51
C GLU A 41 19.96 -5.43 -26.69
N THR A 42 19.23 -6.16 -27.54
CA THR A 42 19.78 -6.71 -28.78
C THR A 42 20.33 -5.61 -29.68
N LEU A 43 19.56 -4.54 -29.91
CA LEU A 43 20.00 -3.40 -30.71
C LEU A 43 21.27 -2.75 -30.13
N ALA A 44 21.36 -2.60 -28.81
CA ALA A 44 22.54 -2.04 -28.16
C ALA A 44 23.78 -2.90 -28.35
N MET A 45 23.63 -4.23 -28.29
CA MET A 45 24.73 -5.16 -28.58
C MET A 45 25.18 -5.06 -30.04
N GLU A 46 24.25 -5.13 -30.99
CA GLU A 46 24.55 -5.03 -32.42
C GLU A 46 25.20 -3.69 -32.77
N THR A 47 24.65 -2.60 -32.24
CA THR A 47 25.20 -1.24 -32.44
C THR A 47 26.62 -1.14 -31.89
N ARG A 48 26.88 -1.70 -30.70
CA ARG A 48 28.22 -1.74 -30.11
C ARG A 48 29.19 -2.53 -30.98
N VAL A 49 28.79 -3.71 -31.48
CA VAL A 49 29.64 -4.53 -32.35
C VAL A 49 29.95 -3.79 -33.64
N HIS A 50 28.92 -3.23 -34.29
CA HIS A 50 29.06 -2.50 -35.53
C HIS A 50 29.97 -1.26 -35.38
N LEU A 51 29.65 -0.36 -34.45
CA LEU A 51 30.37 0.91 -34.30
C LEU A 51 31.83 0.72 -33.83
N ARG A 52 32.10 -0.32 -33.03
CA ARG A 52 33.49 -0.65 -32.64
C ARG A 52 34.24 -1.39 -33.75
N GLY A 53 33.54 -2.03 -34.68
CA GLY A 53 34.13 -2.66 -35.86
C GLY A 53 34.41 -1.71 -37.02
N THR A 54 33.73 -0.55 -37.06
CA THR A 54 33.96 0.49 -38.08
C THR A 54 35.22 1.30 -37.80
N ASN A 55 36.34 0.81 -38.35
CA ASN A 55 37.62 1.51 -38.33
C ASN A 55 37.76 2.41 -39.56
N VAL A 56 38.41 3.55 -39.37
CA VAL A 56 38.78 4.52 -40.41
C VAL A 56 40.29 4.44 -40.62
N GLU A 57 40.77 4.76 -41.83
CA GLU A 57 42.20 4.79 -42.11
C GLU A 57 42.95 5.69 -41.11
N GLY A 58 44.05 5.17 -40.55
CA GLY A 58 44.82 5.86 -39.50
C GLY A 58 44.34 5.62 -38.06
N ASP A 59 43.23 4.88 -37.85
CA ASP A 59 42.77 4.54 -36.52
C ASP A 59 43.72 3.55 -35.81
N ARG A 60 44.05 3.88 -34.55
CA ARG A 60 44.52 2.89 -33.57
C ARG A 60 43.34 2.09 -33.01
N TRP A 61 43.66 0.95 -32.39
CA TRP A 61 42.70 -0.03 -31.85
C TRP A 61 41.60 0.53 -30.93
N TYR A 62 41.79 1.70 -30.29
CA TYR A 62 40.81 2.31 -29.38
C TYR A 62 39.97 3.44 -29.99
N HIS A 63 40.31 3.96 -31.18
CA HIS A 63 39.62 5.13 -31.73
C HIS A 63 38.16 4.84 -32.11
N ALA A 64 37.89 3.70 -32.76
CA ALA A 64 36.52 3.28 -33.06
C ALA A 64 35.68 3.15 -31.78
N ARG A 65 36.26 2.62 -30.70
CA ARG A 65 35.60 2.55 -29.39
C ARG A 65 35.26 3.94 -28.85
N LEU A 66 36.19 4.90 -28.88
CA LEU A 66 35.92 6.25 -28.38
C LEU A 66 34.80 6.95 -29.15
N ARG A 67 34.73 6.75 -30.48
CA ARG A 67 33.63 7.26 -31.31
C ARG A 67 32.29 6.57 -31.03
N ALA A 68 32.31 5.29 -30.69
CA ALA A 68 31.11 4.53 -30.34
C ALA A 68 30.54 4.89 -28.95
N MET A 69 31.38 5.33 -28.01
CA MET A 69 31.00 5.56 -26.60
C MET A 69 29.77 6.46 -26.39
N PRO A 70 29.59 7.60 -27.10
CA PRO A 70 28.40 8.45 -26.92
C PRO A 70 27.09 7.72 -27.24
N VAL A 71 27.09 6.91 -28.31
CA VAL A 71 25.92 6.13 -28.74
C VAL A 71 25.64 5.01 -27.75
N GLU A 72 26.68 4.27 -27.34
CA GLU A 72 26.56 3.21 -26.33
C GLU A 72 26.02 3.74 -24.99
N LYS A 73 26.49 4.92 -24.57
CA LYS A 73 26.02 5.58 -23.35
C LYS A 73 24.55 6.00 -23.48
N ALA A 74 24.15 6.54 -24.62
CA ALA A 74 22.77 6.91 -24.86
C ALA A 74 21.83 5.69 -24.81
N LEU A 75 22.19 4.59 -25.46
CA LEU A 75 21.42 3.34 -25.43
C LEU A 75 21.37 2.74 -24.02
N GLY A 76 22.49 2.74 -23.29
CA GLY A 76 22.53 2.29 -21.90
C GLY A 76 21.62 3.11 -20.97
N ASN A 77 21.55 4.43 -21.19
CA ASN A 77 20.62 5.29 -20.44
C ASN A 77 19.15 4.97 -20.75
N VAL A 78 18.80 4.68 -22.01
CA VAL A 78 17.45 4.28 -22.40
C VAL A 78 17.05 2.99 -21.67
N LEU A 79 17.91 1.97 -21.67
CA LEU A 79 17.67 0.71 -20.98
C LEU A 79 17.49 0.91 -19.46
N ARG A 80 18.33 1.74 -18.84
CA ARG A 80 18.19 2.08 -17.43
C ARG A 80 16.86 2.77 -17.13
N ASN A 81 16.46 3.72 -17.97
CA ASN A 81 15.19 4.44 -17.81
C ASN A 81 13.99 3.51 -18.00
N LEU A 82 14.07 2.54 -18.91
CA LEU A 82 13.04 1.52 -19.10
C LEU A 82 12.89 0.65 -17.84
N ASN A 83 13.99 0.20 -17.24
CA ASN A 83 13.94 -0.57 -15.99
C ASN A 83 13.34 0.26 -14.84
N ASN A 84 13.73 1.53 -14.71
CA ASN A 84 13.13 2.43 -13.71
C ASN A 84 11.63 2.65 -13.96
N LEU A 85 11.21 2.75 -15.22
CA LEU A 85 9.82 2.89 -15.61
C LEU A 85 9.03 1.64 -15.23
N THR A 86 9.50 0.44 -15.55
CA THR A 86 8.81 -0.80 -15.19
C THR A 86 8.67 -0.96 -13.68
N GLU A 87 9.71 -0.66 -12.90
CA GLU A 87 9.60 -0.63 -11.43
C GLU A 87 8.60 0.42 -10.93
N GLY A 88 8.56 1.58 -11.59
CA GLY A 88 7.62 2.65 -11.27
C GLY A 88 6.16 2.23 -11.48
N LEU A 89 5.89 1.48 -12.54
CA LEU A 89 4.55 0.94 -12.84
C LEU A 89 4.10 -0.03 -11.75
N GLU A 90 4.94 -0.99 -11.35
CA GLU A 90 4.64 -1.93 -10.26
C GLU A 90 4.34 -1.20 -8.94
N LYS A 91 5.22 -0.26 -8.56
CA LYS A 91 5.04 0.55 -7.34
C LYS A 91 3.75 1.35 -7.39
N SER A 92 3.37 1.87 -8.55
CA SER A 92 2.13 2.64 -8.72
C SER A 92 0.88 1.77 -8.56
N ALA A 93 0.88 0.55 -9.12
CA ALA A 93 -0.21 -0.41 -8.96
C ALA A 93 -0.41 -0.80 -7.49
N TYR A 94 0.70 -1.09 -6.79
CA TYR A 94 0.68 -1.38 -5.35
C TYR A 94 0.11 -0.21 -4.53
N LYS A 95 0.59 1.01 -4.79
CA LYS A 95 0.12 2.21 -4.07
C LYS A 95 -1.36 2.51 -4.35
N ARG A 96 -1.85 2.31 -5.58
CA ARG A 96 -3.27 2.52 -5.92
C ARG A 96 -4.18 1.56 -5.16
N ARG A 97 -3.76 0.30 -5.01
CA ARG A 97 -4.48 -0.70 -4.21
C ARG A 97 -4.48 -0.34 -2.72
N ALA A 98 -3.32 -0.01 -2.17
CA ALA A 98 -3.20 0.41 -0.77
C ALA A 98 -4.05 1.64 -0.45
N HIS A 99 -4.15 2.60 -1.38
CA HIS A 99 -5.05 3.75 -1.25
C HIS A 99 -6.51 3.31 -1.11
N ASP A 100 -6.96 2.37 -1.96
CA ASP A 100 -8.34 1.88 -1.94
C ASP A 100 -8.68 1.18 -0.62
N GLU A 101 -7.78 0.31 -0.16
CA GLU A 101 -7.90 -0.41 1.11
C GLU A 101 -7.97 0.58 2.30
N ASN A 102 -7.15 1.64 2.28
CA ASN A 102 -7.19 2.70 3.28
C ASN A 102 -8.53 3.45 3.27
N VAL A 103 -9.08 3.77 2.09
CA VAL A 103 -10.39 4.43 1.99
C VAL A 103 -11.50 3.54 2.59
N VAL A 104 -11.49 2.25 2.28
CA VAL A 104 -12.45 1.28 2.85
C VAL A 104 -12.31 1.19 4.37
N ASN A 105 -11.08 1.12 4.89
CA ASN A 105 -10.82 1.02 6.32
C ASN A 105 -11.23 2.30 7.06
N THR A 106 -10.92 3.48 6.52
CA THR A 106 -11.37 4.75 7.15
C THR A 106 -12.89 4.87 7.25
N ALA A 107 -13.63 4.32 6.30
CA ALA A 107 -15.09 4.28 6.35
C ALA A 107 -15.58 3.33 7.46
N LYS A 108 -14.91 2.20 7.68
CA LYS A 108 -15.20 1.26 8.79
C LYS A 108 -14.89 1.91 10.13
N ASP A 109 -13.71 2.50 10.28
CA ASP A 109 -13.27 3.16 11.52
C ASP A 109 -14.24 4.27 11.95
N ARG A 110 -14.80 5.03 11.00
CA ARG A 110 -15.80 6.05 11.30
C ARG A 110 -17.10 5.44 11.83
N LYS A 111 -17.58 4.37 11.22
CA LYS A 111 -18.78 3.64 11.68
C LYS A 111 -18.59 3.05 13.07
N GLU A 112 -17.42 2.45 13.33
CA GLU A 112 -17.08 1.91 14.64
C GLU A 112 -17.01 2.99 15.71
N LYS A 113 -16.37 4.13 15.41
CA LYS A 113 -16.32 5.29 16.31
C LYS A 113 -17.70 5.89 16.58
N GLU A 114 -18.61 5.88 15.61
CA GLU A 114 -19.99 6.32 15.80
C GLU A 114 -20.77 5.39 16.73
N ILE A 115 -20.62 4.07 16.56
CA ILE A 115 -21.21 3.07 17.46
C ILE A 115 -20.63 3.23 18.88
N GLU A 116 -19.32 3.42 19.02
CA GLU A 116 -18.68 3.64 20.32
C GLU A 116 -19.18 4.93 20.98
N LYS A 117 -19.34 6.01 20.21
CA LYS A 117 -19.94 7.26 20.71
C LYS A 117 -21.38 7.05 21.17
N GLN A 118 -22.19 6.28 20.43
CA GLN A 118 -23.56 5.96 20.85
C GLN A 118 -23.57 5.11 22.13
N ARG A 119 -22.69 4.12 22.26
CA ARG A 119 -22.52 3.31 23.48
C ARG A 119 -22.08 4.15 24.69
N LYS A 120 -21.19 5.12 24.49
CA LYS A 120 -20.77 6.06 25.55
C LYS A 120 -21.89 7.03 25.94
N LYS A 121 -22.69 7.47 24.97
CA LYS A 121 -23.81 8.40 25.20
C LYS A 121 -24.98 7.72 25.92
N ASN A 122 -25.25 6.45 25.59
CA ASN A 122 -26.25 5.61 26.24
C ASN A 122 -25.54 4.43 26.90
N PRO A 123 -24.91 4.63 28.08
CA PRO A 123 -24.36 3.50 28.81
C PRO A 123 -25.49 2.49 29.07
N PRO A 124 -25.27 1.19 28.81
CA PRO A 124 -26.27 0.20 29.14
C PRO A 124 -26.56 0.33 30.64
N VAL A 125 -27.85 0.51 30.97
CA VAL A 125 -28.30 0.46 32.36
C VAL A 125 -28.00 -0.94 32.83
N LEU A 126 -26.92 -1.08 33.61
CA LEU A 126 -26.67 -2.29 34.38
C LEU A 126 -27.89 -2.41 35.30
N HIS A 127 -28.78 -3.36 35.00
CA HIS A 127 -29.80 -3.75 35.95
C HIS A 127 -29.07 -4.13 37.23
N ALA A 128 -29.25 -3.33 38.28
CA ALA A 128 -28.82 -3.69 39.61
C ALA A 128 -29.34 -5.10 39.90
N ALA A 129 -28.46 -5.98 40.36
CA ALA A 129 -28.85 -7.30 40.79
C ALA A 129 -30.07 -7.17 41.73
N PRO A 130 -31.08 -8.05 41.63
CA PRO A 130 -32.30 -7.93 42.43
C PRO A 130 -31.91 -7.82 43.91
N ASN A 131 -32.31 -6.74 44.57
CA ASN A 131 -32.09 -6.57 46.00
C ASN A 131 -32.62 -7.81 46.73
N PRO A 132 -31.81 -8.49 47.56
CA PRO A 132 -32.32 -9.58 48.38
C PRO A 132 -33.40 -9.00 49.32
N PRO A 133 -34.49 -9.75 49.57
CA PRO A 133 -35.64 -9.24 50.30
C PRO A 133 -35.22 -8.80 51.71
N HIS A 134 -35.65 -7.60 52.08
CA HIS A 134 -35.63 -7.13 53.46
C HIS A 134 -36.39 -8.13 54.35
N GLN A 135 -35.65 -8.99 55.04
CA GLN A 135 -36.11 -9.65 56.24
C GLN A 135 -35.52 -8.90 57.43
N SER A 136 -36.39 -8.17 58.08
CA SER A 136 -36.25 -7.71 59.46
C SER A 136 -35.86 -8.88 60.36
N ALA A 137 -34.66 -8.85 60.91
CA ALA A 137 -34.29 -9.62 62.09
C ALA A 137 -33.24 -8.85 62.88
N GLN A 138 -33.61 -8.52 64.12
CA GLN A 138 -32.71 -8.09 65.19
C GLN A 138 -31.53 -9.07 65.30
N ASN A 139 -30.30 -8.57 65.42
CA ASN A 139 -29.39 -9.00 66.49
C ASN A 139 -28.05 -8.23 66.48
N GLU A 140 -27.54 -8.12 67.70
CA GLU A 140 -26.39 -7.37 68.17
C GLU A 140 -25.03 -7.91 67.65
N ASN A 141 -24.03 -7.02 67.67
CA ASN A 141 -22.59 -7.31 67.69
C ASN A 141 -21.98 -8.16 66.56
N SER A 142 -21.30 -7.50 65.63
CA SER A 142 -19.94 -7.94 65.25
C SER A 142 -19.17 -6.85 64.50
N ARG A 143 -18.09 -6.40 65.14
CA ARG A 143 -16.93 -5.77 64.50
C ARG A 143 -16.46 -6.68 63.35
N TYR A 144 -16.47 -6.19 62.12
CA TYR A 144 -15.41 -6.43 61.11
C TYR A 144 -15.75 -5.63 59.84
N GLY A 145 -15.11 -4.48 59.66
CA GLY A 145 -15.12 -3.75 58.39
C GLY A 145 -14.15 -4.43 57.43
N GLY A 146 -14.67 -5.28 56.54
CA GLY A 146 -13.91 -5.81 55.41
C GLY A 146 -13.82 -4.76 54.28
N PRO A 147 -12.73 -4.71 53.51
CA PRO A 147 -12.52 -3.66 52.51
C PRO A 147 -13.54 -3.79 51.38
N THR A 148 -14.16 -2.67 51.03
CA THR A 148 -15.13 -2.57 49.93
C THR A 148 -14.47 -2.46 48.55
N SER A 149 -13.15 -2.65 48.44
CA SER A 149 -12.39 -2.50 47.20
C SER A 149 -11.10 -3.34 47.15
N ILE A 150 -10.82 -3.86 45.96
CA ILE A 150 -9.68 -4.75 45.61
C ILE A 150 -8.33 -4.01 45.62
N TYR A 151 -8.35 -2.67 45.66
CA TYR A 151 -7.16 -1.83 45.72
C TYR A 151 -6.61 -1.65 47.15
N ASP A 152 -7.29 -2.19 48.16
CA ASP A 152 -6.95 -2.02 49.58
C ASP A 152 -6.04 -3.14 50.14
N LEU A 153 -5.46 -3.98 49.27
CA LEU A 153 -4.59 -5.11 49.65
C LEU A 153 -3.09 -4.78 49.64
N GLY A 154 -2.71 -3.51 49.55
CA GLY A 154 -1.35 -3.10 49.23
C GLY A 154 -0.56 -2.43 50.36
N LYS A 155 -0.58 -2.95 51.59
CA LYS A 155 0.46 -2.70 52.63
C LYS A 155 0.14 -3.43 53.94
N ARG A 156 0.61 -4.67 54.09
CA ARG A 156 0.99 -5.22 55.41
C ARG A 156 2.33 -5.92 55.23
N GLU A 157 3.39 -5.22 55.61
CA GLU A 157 4.70 -5.82 55.89
C GLU A 157 4.52 -6.82 57.04
N SER A 158 4.92 -8.06 56.79
CA SER A 158 5.04 -9.11 57.80
C SER A 158 6.21 -8.77 58.73
N ALA A 159 5.93 -8.68 60.03
CA ALA A 159 6.91 -8.82 61.10
C ALA A 159 7.03 -10.29 61.50
#